data_AF-A0A9R0Z3A1-F1
#
_entry.id   AF-A0A9R0Z3A1-F1
#
_cell.length_a   1.000
_cell.length_b   1.000
_cell.length_c   1.000
_cell.angle_alpha   90.00
_cell.angle_beta   90.00
_cell.angle_gamma   90.00
#
_symmetry.space_group_name_H-M   'P 1'
#
loop_
_entity.id
_entity.type
_entity.pdbx_description
1 polymer ?
#
loop_
_entity_poly.entity_id
_entity_poly.type
_entity_poly.pdbx_seq_one_letter_code
_entity_poly.pdbx_strand_id
1 'polypeptide(L)'
;MEQFHDGHHVRLRSSQLGTYLHADDNGVGVSLHHRRASMNAAWAVHLHHDETWEDDYLLLYSAAYGRYLVATDTPAPGGGRRVVQRKYDHPEFEAMFWYAALSESGDEVCLHHFHGGSLRANTRYSYPRWNIGVSVHDTGNVTTTMHWVVEHIPAREACLPFQFPSPPPCGSGG
;
A
#
# COMPACT_ATOMS: atom_id res chain seq x y z
N MET A 1 3.20 -15.02 -0.85
CA MET A 1 2.45 -13.74 -0.87
C MET A 1 1.09 -13.80 -0.15
N GLU A 2 0.92 -14.67 0.86
CA GLU A 2 -0.39 -15.01 1.43
C GLU A 2 -1.11 -13.85 2.17
N GLN A 3 -0.38 -12.79 2.54
CA GLN A 3 -0.93 -11.62 3.24
C GLN A 3 -1.64 -10.65 2.27
N PHE A 4 -1.55 -10.90 0.97
CA PHE A 4 -2.13 -10.06 -0.07
C PHE A 4 -3.10 -10.90 -0.90
N HIS A 5 -4.33 -10.40 -1.04
CA HIS A 5 -5.36 -11.03 -1.86
C HIS A 5 -5.71 -10.10 -3.01
N ASP A 6 -5.69 -10.61 -4.24
CA ASP A 6 -5.99 -9.83 -5.42
C ASP A 6 -7.37 -9.16 -5.33
N GLY A 7 -7.45 -7.89 -5.74
CA GLY A 7 -8.67 -7.06 -5.66
C GLY A 7 -9.03 -6.54 -4.27
N HIS A 8 -8.39 -7.02 -3.20
CA HIS A 8 -8.63 -6.50 -1.86
C HIS A 8 -7.90 -5.18 -1.61
N HIS A 9 -8.41 -4.42 -0.64
CA HIS A 9 -7.75 -3.22 -0.17
C HIS A 9 -7.01 -3.49 1.14
N VAL A 10 -5.83 -2.91 1.27
CA VAL A 10 -4.99 -3.01 2.47
C VAL A 10 -4.51 -1.63 2.92
N ARG A 11 -4.08 -1.55 4.17
CA ARG A 11 -3.22 -0.49 4.69
C ARG A 11 -1.90 -1.11 5.11
N LEU A 12 -0.81 -0.41 4.84
CA LEU A 12 0.52 -0.82 5.29
C LEU A 12 0.92 0.06 6.46
N ARG A 13 0.99 -0.52 7.65
CA ARG A 13 1.41 0.18 8.87
C ARG A 13 2.88 -0.14 9.14
N SER A 14 3.72 0.88 9.25
CA SER A 14 5.10 0.71 9.71
C SER A 14 5.08 0.07 11.10
N SER A 15 5.74 -1.08 11.24
CA SER A 15 5.86 -1.76 12.54
C SER A 15 6.54 -0.85 13.57
N GLN A 16 7.66 -0.25 13.17
CA GLN A 16 8.48 0.61 14.02
C GLN A 16 7.80 1.92 14.45
N LEU A 17 7.03 2.55 13.56
CA LEU A 17 6.50 3.91 13.78
C LEU A 17 5.00 3.96 14.06
N GLY A 18 4.25 2.88 13.75
CA GLY A 18 2.80 2.85 13.85
C GLY A 18 2.08 3.78 12.86
N THR A 19 2.79 4.40 11.92
CA THR A 19 2.26 5.25 10.85
C THR A 19 1.97 4.43 9.60
N TYR A 20 1.10 4.95 8.74
CA TYR A 20 0.62 4.27 7.54
C TYR A 20 1.25 4.84 6.28
N LEU A 21 1.52 3.96 5.32
CA LEU A 21 1.89 4.35 3.96
C LEU A 21 0.75 5.15 3.33
N HIS A 22 1.04 6.38 2.95
CA HIS A 22 0.05 7.38 2.58
C HIS A 22 0.38 8.01 1.24
N ALA A 23 -0.61 8.06 0.37
CA ALA A 23 -0.58 8.78 -0.88
C ALA A 23 -0.72 10.29 -0.62
N ASP A 24 0.28 11.08 -1.00
CA ASP A 24 0.25 12.53 -0.75
C ASP A 24 -0.80 13.24 -1.62
N ASP A 25 -1.32 14.36 -1.10
CA ASP A 25 -2.36 15.16 -1.75
C ASP A 25 -1.94 15.79 -3.09
N ASN A 26 -0.62 15.87 -3.35
CA ASN A 26 -0.07 16.30 -4.63
C ASN A 26 -0.23 15.25 -5.75
N GLY A 27 -0.75 14.05 -5.44
CA GLY A 27 -1.00 12.96 -6.39
C GLY A 27 0.26 12.26 -6.93
N VAL A 28 1.44 12.57 -6.38
CA VAL A 28 2.75 12.02 -6.81
C VAL A 28 3.55 11.50 -5.62
N GLY A 29 3.56 12.20 -4.50
CA GLY A 29 4.35 11.84 -3.33
C GLY A 29 3.74 10.67 -2.57
N VAL A 30 4.60 10.04 -1.76
CA VAL A 30 4.24 8.99 -0.82
C VAL A 30 4.96 9.28 0.49
N SER A 31 4.21 9.29 1.58
CA SER A 31 4.71 9.62 2.91
C SER A 31 4.10 8.73 3.99
N LEU A 32 4.48 8.97 5.24
CA LEU A 32 3.98 8.31 6.41
C LEU A 32 3.02 9.22 7.17
N HIS A 33 1.83 8.72 7.47
CA HIS A 33 0.82 9.48 8.22
C HIS A 33 0.21 8.65 9.36
N HIS A 34 -0.15 9.31 10.47
CA HIS A 34 -0.82 8.65 11.60
C HIS A 34 -2.30 8.31 11.35
N ARG A 35 -2.88 8.77 10.23
CA ARG A 35 -4.33 8.68 9.99
C ARG A 35 -4.62 7.37 9.29
N ARG A 36 -5.17 6.42 10.05
CA ARG A 36 -5.60 5.11 9.56
C ARG A 36 -6.79 5.19 8.59
N ALA A 37 -7.86 5.87 9.01
CA ALA A 37 -9.14 5.89 8.29
C ALA A 37 -9.16 6.98 7.19
N SER A 38 -8.31 6.83 6.19
CA SER A 38 -8.21 7.73 5.03
C SER A 38 -8.10 6.92 3.74
N MET A 39 -8.69 7.40 2.65
CA MET A 39 -8.52 6.78 1.33
C MET A 39 -7.08 6.81 0.86
N ASN A 40 -6.33 7.85 1.23
CA ASN A 40 -4.91 7.97 0.91
C ASN A 40 -4.04 6.90 1.60
N ALA A 41 -4.52 6.28 2.68
CA ALA A 41 -3.84 5.16 3.34
C ALA A 41 -4.27 3.79 2.78
N ALA A 42 -5.22 3.77 1.85
CA ALA A 42 -5.78 2.55 1.27
C ALA A 42 -5.15 2.25 -0.09
N TRP A 43 -4.68 1.02 -0.25
CA TRP A 43 -4.06 0.51 -1.46
C TRP A 43 -4.79 -0.74 -1.91
N ALA A 44 -5.31 -0.74 -3.12
CA ALA A 44 -5.82 -1.94 -3.77
C ALA A 44 -4.63 -2.82 -4.18
N VAL A 45 -4.78 -4.12 -3.94
CA VAL A 45 -3.81 -5.15 -4.26
C VAL A 45 -4.12 -5.66 -5.65
N HIS A 46 -3.16 -5.53 -6.57
CA HIS A 46 -3.21 -6.26 -7.84
C HIS A 46 -2.05 -7.26 -7.84
N LEU A 47 -2.37 -8.54 -7.92
CA LEU A 47 -1.39 -9.61 -8.09
C LEU A 47 -1.26 -9.91 -9.58
N HIS A 48 -0.03 -9.91 -10.08
CA HIS A 48 0.26 -10.22 -11.47
C HIS A 48 1.09 -11.49 -11.56
N HIS A 49 0.62 -12.45 -12.33
CA HIS A 49 1.34 -13.67 -12.67
C HIS A 49 1.76 -13.56 -14.14
N ASP A 50 3.05 -13.73 -14.43
CA ASP A 50 3.60 -13.72 -15.78
C ASP A 50 4.32 -15.05 -16.01
N GLU A 51 4.01 -15.75 -17.10
CA GLU A 51 4.62 -17.05 -17.43
C GLU A 51 6.15 -16.99 -17.64
N THR A 52 6.69 -15.80 -17.85
CA THR A 52 8.12 -15.53 -18.02
C THR A 52 8.87 -15.59 -16.69
N TRP A 53 8.19 -15.36 -15.58
CA TRP A 53 8.80 -15.22 -14.27
C TRP A 53 8.23 -16.23 -13.28
N GLU A 54 9.09 -16.78 -12.43
CA GLU A 54 8.70 -17.89 -11.54
C GLU A 54 7.82 -17.44 -10.36
N ASP A 55 7.86 -16.15 -10.01
CA ASP A 55 7.19 -15.58 -8.85
C ASP A 55 6.10 -14.57 -9.24
N ASP A 56 5.00 -14.55 -8.48
CA ASP A 56 3.98 -13.51 -8.61
C ASP A 56 4.52 -12.13 -8.20
N TYR A 57 3.90 -11.09 -8.75
CA TYR A 57 4.23 -9.70 -8.46
C TYR A 57 3.09 -9.00 -7.75
N LEU A 58 3.43 -8.24 -6.71
CA LEU A 58 2.50 -7.36 -6.03
C LEU A 58 2.59 -5.95 -6.63
N LEU A 59 1.45 -5.41 -7.05
CA LEU A 59 1.27 -4.00 -7.35
C LEU A 59 0.31 -3.39 -6.32
N LEU A 60 0.65 -2.20 -5.84
CA LEU A 60 -0.16 -1.45 -4.88
C LEU A 60 -0.75 -0.22 -5.56
N TYR A 61 -2.07 -0.22 -5.72
CA TYR A 61 -2.81 0.82 -6.42
C TYR A 61 -3.53 1.76 -5.44
N SER A 62 -3.14 3.03 -5.43
CA SER A 62 -3.70 4.07 -4.56
C SER A 62 -5.20 4.22 -4.78
N ALA A 63 -6.00 3.98 -3.74
CA ALA A 63 -7.45 4.12 -3.79
C ALA A 63 -7.89 5.59 -3.87
N ALA A 64 -7.03 6.55 -3.49
CA ALA A 64 -7.32 7.98 -3.54
C ALA A 64 -7.09 8.60 -4.92
N TYR A 65 -6.03 8.18 -5.62
CA TYR A 65 -5.58 8.86 -6.85
C TYR A 65 -5.53 7.97 -8.08
N GLY A 66 -5.77 6.67 -7.93
CA GLY A 66 -5.76 5.73 -9.02
C GLY A 66 -4.38 5.56 -9.67
N ARG A 67 -3.34 5.37 -8.85
CA ARG A 67 -1.93 5.33 -9.26
C ARG A 67 -1.17 4.25 -8.50
N TYR A 68 -0.19 3.62 -9.15
CA TYR A 68 0.64 2.59 -8.55
C TYR A 68 1.76 3.16 -7.69
N LEU A 69 2.11 2.42 -6.64
CA LEU A 69 3.33 2.64 -5.85
C LEU A 69 4.56 2.24 -6.67
N VAL A 70 5.45 3.20 -6.91
CA VAL A 70 6.62 3.04 -7.79
C VAL A 70 7.88 3.44 -7.06
N ALA A 71 8.91 2.59 -7.14
CA ALA A 71 10.26 3.01 -6.81
C ALA A 71 10.93 3.60 -8.06
N THR A 72 11.64 4.71 -7.88
CA THR A 72 12.35 5.40 -8.96
C THR A 72 13.85 5.34 -8.72
N ASP A 73 14.65 5.47 -9.76
CA ASP A 73 16.11 5.59 -9.61
C ASP A 73 16.56 6.97 -9.10
N THR A 74 15.61 7.86 -8.81
CA THR A 74 15.94 9.15 -8.20
C THR A 74 16.22 8.97 -6.70
N PRO A 75 17.27 9.62 -6.15
CA PRO A 75 17.55 9.56 -4.71
C PRO A 75 16.43 10.16 -3.87
N ALA A 76 16.06 9.48 -2.78
CA ALA A 76 15.13 10.03 -1.79
C ALA A 76 15.84 11.04 -0.87
N PRO A 77 15.13 12.07 -0.38
CA PRO A 77 15.61 12.87 0.74
C PRO A 77 15.85 11.96 1.95
N GLY A 78 17.12 11.78 2.30
CA GLY A 78 17.55 10.86 3.36
C GLY A 78 18.01 9.47 2.90
N GLY A 79 18.33 9.33 1.62
CA GLY A 79 19.02 8.17 1.08
C GLY A 79 18.10 7.02 0.69
N GLY A 80 18.64 6.13 -0.12
CA GLY A 80 17.85 5.15 -0.88
C GLY A 80 17.14 5.78 -2.08
N ARG A 81 16.31 4.97 -2.71
CA ARG A 81 15.52 5.34 -3.89
C ARG A 81 14.17 5.93 -3.51
N ARG A 82 13.76 6.96 -4.23
CA ARG A 82 12.51 7.69 -3.99
C ARG A 82 11.32 6.84 -4.42
N VAL A 83 10.30 6.82 -3.57
CA VAL A 83 9.01 6.17 -3.84
C VAL A 83 7.95 7.23 -4.17
N VAL A 84 7.15 6.97 -5.20
CA VAL A 84 6.13 7.89 -5.74
C VAL A 84 4.88 7.13 -6.18
N GLN A 85 3.85 7.87 -6.56
CA GLN A 85 2.66 7.40 -7.25
C GLN A 85 2.76 7.68 -8.75
N ARG A 86 2.51 6.69 -9.61
CA ARG A 86 2.53 6.84 -11.08
C ARG A 86 1.36 6.12 -11.76
N LYS A 87 0.96 6.58 -12.94
CA LYS A 87 -0.04 5.91 -13.77
C LYS A 87 0.59 4.73 -14.53
N TYR A 88 -0.28 3.87 -15.05
CA TYR A 88 0.05 2.81 -15.98
C TYR A 88 0.16 3.37 -17.40
N ASP A 89 1.15 4.22 -17.65
CA ASP A 89 1.37 4.85 -18.95
C ASP A 89 2.84 4.76 -19.41
N HIS A 90 3.67 4.00 -18.70
CA HIS A 90 5.11 3.88 -18.97
C HIS A 90 5.53 2.45 -19.35
N PRO A 91 6.54 2.31 -20.23
CA PRO A 91 7.09 1.02 -20.65
C PRO A 91 7.88 0.30 -19.54
N GLU A 92 8.24 1.00 -18.46
CA GLU A 92 8.99 0.46 -17.31
C GLU A 92 8.05 -0.21 -16.29
N PHE A 93 7.43 -1.32 -16.71
CA PHE A 93 6.46 -2.07 -15.91
C PHE A 93 7.06 -2.54 -14.57
N GLU A 94 8.34 -2.90 -14.59
CA GLU A 94 9.12 -3.42 -13.45
C GLU A 94 9.27 -2.43 -12.28
N ALA A 95 9.20 -1.11 -12.54
CA ALA A 95 9.32 -0.11 -11.48
C ALA A 95 8.15 -0.14 -10.47
N MET A 96 7.01 -0.75 -10.86
CA MET A 96 5.82 -0.95 -10.02
C MET A 96 5.83 -2.26 -9.24
N PHE A 97 6.80 -3.14 -9.49
CA PHE A 97 6.80 -4.49 -8.96
C PHE A 97 7.40 -4.59 -7.57
N TRP A 98 6.65 -5.29 -6.70
CA TRP A 98 7.05 -5.58 -5.35
C TRP A 98 6.90 -7.08 -5.06
N TYR A 99 7.76 -7.58 -4.18
CA TYR A 99 7.65 -8.90 -3.60
C TYR A 99 7.41 -8.77 -2.09
N ALA A 100 6.43 -9.51 -1.57
CA ALA A 100 6.17 -9.56 -0.15
C ALA A 100 6.81 -10.80 0.48
N ALA A 101 7.82 -10.61 1.32
CA ALA A 101 8.41 -11.66 2.13
C ALA A 101 7.91 -11.55 3.57
N LEU A 102 7.47 -12.67 4.15
CA LEU A 102 7.13 -12.74 5.57
C LEU A 102 8.40 -12.57 6.42
N SER A 103 8.29 -11.78 7.48
CA SER A 103 9.29 -11.75 8.54
C SER A 103 9.36 -13.10 9.26
N GLU A 104 10.46 -13.37 9.97
CA GLU A 104 10.63 -14.57 10.78
C GLU A 104 9.52 -14.76 11.83
N SER A 105 8.91 -13.66 12.28
CA SER A 105 7.79 -13.69 13.24
C SER A 105 6.46 -14.13 12.63
N GLY A 106 6.31 -14.04 11.30
CA GLY A 106 5.06 -14.34 10.58
C GLY A 106 4.00 -13.22 10.62
N ASP A 107 4.15 -12.20 11.45
CA ASP A 107 3.13 -11.15 11.63
C ASP A 107 3.34 -9.91 10.73
N GLU A 108 4.55 -9.76 10.19
CA GLU A 108 5.00 -8.59 9.44
C GLU A 108 5.58 -9.01 8.10
N VAL A 109 5.53 -8.11 7.11
CA VAL A 109 6.10 -8.32 5.77
C VAL A 109 7.18 -7.29 5.45
N CYS A 110 8.14 -7.71 4.64
CA CYS A 110 9.05 -6.85 3.91
C CYS A 110 8.61 -6.76 2.45
N LEU A 111 8.52 -5.54 1.93
CA LEU A 111 8.21 -5.31 0.52
C LEU A 111 9.52 -5.04 -0.23
N HIS A 112 10.00 -6.03 -0.97
CA HIS A 112 11.19 -5.93 -1.81
C HIS A 112 10.83 -5.35 -3.16
N HIS A 113 11.61 -4.39 -3.65
CA HIS A 113 11.44 -3.88 -5.01
C HIS A 113 12.09 -4.85 -6.01
N PHE A 114 11.54 -4.96 -7.21
CA PHE A 114 12.06 -5.84 -8.25
C PHE A 114 13.53 -5.57 -8.60
N HIS A 115 13.93 -4.31 -8.68
CA HIS A 115 15.32 -3.93 -8.90
C HIS A 115 16.16 -3.90 -7.61
N GLY A 116 15.74 -4.60 -6.56
CA GLY A 116 16.47 -4.75 -5.29
C GLY A 116 16.13 -3.72 -4.20
N GLY A 117 16.51 -4.07 -2.97
CA GLY A 117 16.22 -3.30 -1.77
C GLY A 117 14.76 -3.41 -1.31
N SER A 118 14.48 -2.83 -0.14
CA SER A 118 13.19 -2.97 0.55
C SER A 118 12.55 -1.63 0.86
N LEU A 119 11.22 -1.59 0.80
CA LEU A 119 10.42 -0.44 1.22
C LEU A 119 10.66 -0.15 2.70
N ARG A 120 11.09 1.07 3.00
CA ARG A 120 11.52 1.49 4.32
C ARG A 120 10.81 2.75 4.76
N ALA A 121 10.28 2.71 5.97
CA ALA A 121 9.80 3.88 6.67
C ALA A 121 11.00 4.73 7.14
N ASN A 122 11.11 5.97 6.69
CA ASN A 122 12.20 6.84 7.14
C ASN A 122 11.96 7.24 8.59
N THR A 123 12.94 6.97 9.45
CA THR A 123 12.85 7.33 10.87
C THR A 123 13.43 8.71 11.13
N ARG A 124 12.86 9.34 12.16
CA ARG A 124 13.24 10.68 12.65
C ARG A 124 14.65 10.75 13.25
N TYR A 125 15.28 9.60 13.53
CA TYR A 125 16.61 9.56 14.13
C TYR A 125 17.73 9.90 13.13
N SER A 126 17.52 9.69 11.83
CA SER A 126 18.55 9.89 10.82
C SER A 126 18.44 11.21 10.06
N TYR A 127 17.27 11.89 10.09
CA TYR A 127 17.01 13.08 9.27
C TYR A 127 16.12 14.11 9.98
N PRO A 128 16.11 15.39 9.55
CA PRO A 128 15.34 16.45 10.19
C PRO A 128 13.86 16.09 10.35
N ARG A 129 13.18 16.76 11.28
CA ARG A 129 11.79 16.53 11.74
C ARG A 129 10.69 16.47 10.65
N TRP A 130 11.05 16.65 9.37
CA TRP A 130 10.20 16.68 8.18
C TRP A 130 10.32 15.43 7.30
N ASN A 131 11.25 14.51 7.58
CA ASN A 131 11.39 13.28 6.77
C ASN A 131 10.37 12.22 7.21
N ILE A 132 9.10 12.50 6.93
CA ILE A 132 8.01 11.51 6.95
C ILE A 132 7.99 10.66 5.67
N GLY A 133 9.12 10.59 4.96
CA GLY A 133 9.20 9.94 3.65
C GLY A 133 9.25 8.43 3.74
N VAL A 134 9.08 7.81 2.59
CA VAL A 134 9.28 6.38 2.36
C VAL A 134 10.29 6.23 1.24
N SER A 135 11.25 5.32 1.39
CA SER A 135 12.27 5.05 0.38
C SER A 135 12.49 3.55 0.21
N VAL A 136 13.09 3.15 -0.91
CA VAL A 136 13.63 1.80 -1.09
C VAL A 136 15.11 1.82 -0.71
N HIS A 137 15.52 0.93 0.17
CA HIS A 137 16.90 0.87 0.65
C HIS A 137 17.46 -0.54 0.53
N ASP A 138 18.67 -0.65 0.00
CA ASP A 138 19.42 -1.88 -0.10
C ASP A 138 20.47 -1.93 1.02
N THR A 139 20.08 -2.42 2.20
CA THR A 139 20.97 -2.48 3.37
C THR A 139 21.71 -3.82 3.50
N GLY A 140 21.46 -4.80 2.63
CA GLY A 140 21.91 -6.19 2.81
C GLY A 140 21.28 -6.91 4.03
N ASN A 141 20.83 -6.16 5.05
CA ASN A 141 20.14 -6.64 6.24
C ASN A 141 18.77 -5.98 6.35
N VAL A 142 17.73 -6.78 6.62
CA VAL A 142 16.39 -6.27 6.92
C VAL A 142 16.39 -5.63 8.30
N THR A 143 15.80 -4.43 8.41
CA THR A 143 15.66 -3.72 9.69
C THR A 143 14.18 -3.58 10.05
N THR A 144 13.87 -3.31 11.32
CA THR A 144 12.49 -3.05 11.78
C THR A 144 11.81 -1.89 11.04
N THR A 145 12.58 -0.99 10.43
CA THR A 145 12.06 0.11 9.60
C THR A 145 11.56 -0.34 8.23
N MET A 146 11.87 -1.56 7.82
CA MET A 146 11.41 -2.21 6.58
C MET A 146 10.23 -3.16 6.81
N HIS A 147 9.83 -3.34 8.07
CA HIS A 147 8.71 -4.21 8.42
C HIS A 147 7.39 -3.45 8.39
N TRP A 148 6.43 -4.05 7.72
CA TRP A 148 5.07 -3.53 7.55
C TRP A 148 4.06 -4.55 8.05
N VAL A 149 3.09 -4.07 8.82
CA VAL A 149 1.90 -4.83 9.17
C VAL A 149 0.85 -4.59 8.08
N VAL A 150 0.33 -5.66 7.50
CA VAL A 150 -0.73 -5.61 6.49
C VAL A 150 -2.08 -5.62 7.19
N GLU A 151 -2.80 -4.50 7.12
CA GLU A 151 -4.15 -4.39 7.64
C GLU A 151 -5.17 -4.46 6.51
N HIS A 152 -5.92 -5.55 6.41
CA HIS A 152 -7.00 -5.66 5.43
C HIS A 152 -8.11 -4.64 5.70
N ILE A 153 -8.57 -4.01 4.62
CA ILE A 153 -9.76 -3.17 4.64
C ILE A 153 -10.91 -4.07 4.18
N PRO A 154 -11.88 -4.38 5.05
CA PRO A 154 -13.03 -5.16 4.62
C PRO A 154 -13.74 -4.40 3.49
N ALA A 155 -14.10 -5.12 2.43
CA ALA A 155 -15.10 -4.63 1.51
C ALA A 155 -16.32 -4.30 2.39
N ARG A 156 -16.75 -3.03 2.37
CA ARG A 156 -18.05 -2.71 2.96
C ARG A 156 -19.01 -3.55 2.14
N GLU A 157 -19.58 -4.60 2.74
CA GLU A 157 -20.66 -5.37 2.11
C GLU A 157 -21.59 -4.33 1.48
N ALA A 158 -21.71 -4.41 0.16
CA ALA A 158 -22.48 -3.47 -0.63
C ALA A 158 -23.78 -3.21 0.13
N CYS A 159 -24.08 -1.93 0.39
CA CYS A 159 -25.32 -1.44 0.97
C CYS A 159 -26.34 -2.56 1.10
N LEU A 160 -26.58 -3.07 2.33
CA LEU A 160 -27.81 -3.81 2.58
C LEU A 160 -28.90 -3.00 1.88
N PRO A 161 -29.61 -3.57 0.87
CA PRO A 161 -30.59 -2.79 0.14
C PRO A 161 -31.50 -2.23 1.21
N PHE A 162 -31.60 -0.91 1.28
CA PHE A 162 -32.54 -0.23 2.16
C PHE A 162 -33.87 -0.95 1.96
N GLN A 163 -34.26 -1.77 2.94
CA GLN A 163 -35.58 -2.37 2.96
C GLN A 163 -36.49 -1.18 3.23
N PHE A 164 -36.98 -0.57 2.14
CA PHE A 164 -38.06 0.38 2.24
C PHE A 164 -39.17 -0.33 3.04
N PRO A 165 -39.65 0.23 4.16
CA PRO A 165 -40.78 -0.35 4.85
C PRO A 165 -41.93 -0.42 3.84
N SER A 166 -42.47 -1.62 3.66
CA SER A 166 -43.61 -1.85 2.77
C SER A 166 -44.74 -0.90 3.15
N PRO A 167 -45.39 -0.24 2.17
CA PRO A 167 -46.52 0.63 2.48
C PRO A 167 -47.61 -0.19 3.18
N PRO A 168 -48.32 0.39 4.17
CA PRO A 168 -49.35 -0.33 4.90
C PRO A 168 -50.44 -0.79 3.93
N PRO A 169 -51.04 -1.98 4.16
CA PRO A 169 -52.12 -2.47 3.32
C PRO A 169 -53.24 -1.43 3.30
N CYS A 170 -53.62 -1.00 2.10
CA CYS A 170 -54.76 -0.13 1.89
C CYS A 170 -55.99 -0.88 2.41
N GLY A 171 -56.52 -0.42 3.55
CA GLY A 171 -57.68 -1.02 4.17
C GLY A 171 -58.85 -1.02 3.20
N SER A 172 -59.31 -2.21 2.83
CA SER A 172 -60.63 -2.42 2.27
C SER A 172 -61.66 -2.07 3.34
N GLY A 173 -62.28 -0.90 3.18
CA GLY A 173 -63.38 -0.46 4.01
C GLY A 173 -64.55 0.02 3.16
N GLY A 174 -65.68 -0.68 3.30
CA GLY A 174 -67.04 -0.15 3.07
C GLY A 174 -67.60 -0.31 1.68
#